data_AF-A0A8S0RY91-F1
#
_entry.id   AF-A0A8S0RY91-F1
#
_cell.length_a   1.000
_cell.length_b   1.000
_cell.length_c   1.000
_cell.angle_alpha   90.00
_cell.angle_beta   90.00
_cell.angle_gamma   90.00
#
_symmetry.space_group_name_H-M   'P 1'
#
loop_
_entity.id
_entity.type
_entity.pdbx_description
1 polymer ?
#
loop_
_entity_poly.entity_id
_entity_poly.type
_entity_poly.pdbx_seq_one_letter_code
_entity_poly.pdbx_strand_id
1 'polypeptide(L)'
;MVEAERRLLANALLDISNQRFVLLSEACIPLFNFKTIYTYLIDSKDSFVESYDQWGAVGRGRYNKRMKPLVTIEQWRKGAQWFEVDRDLAIEFVSDRKFFPLFKKYCKPACYSDEHYLPTYVAMKFPWKNSNRTLTWVDWSKGGPHPTKFFRTSVTVDLLNQMRGEKQCIYNGKPTNICYLFARKFTRSSLDRLLRFAPTVMNFG
;
A
#
# COMPACT_ATOMS: atom_id res chain seq x y z
N MET A 1 -8.52 12.44 0.43
CA MET A 1 -7.82 11.31 -0.20
C MET A 1 -8.61 10.02 -0.06
N VAL A 2 -8.86 9.52 1.17
CA VAL A 2 -9.73 8.33 1.43
C VAL A 2 -11.06 8.31 0.66
N GLU A 3 -11.78 9.43 0.59
CA GLU A 3 -13.07 9.45 -0.13
C GLU A 3 -12.89 9.19 -1.64
N ALA A 4 -11.78 9.62 -2.24
CA ALA A 4 -11.47 9.33 -3.63
C ALA A 4 -11.10 7.85 -3.81
N GLU A 5 -10.28 7.28 -2.92
CA GLU A 5 -9.93 5.85 -2.92
C GLU A 5 -11.17 4.96 -2.84
N ARG A 6 -12.10 5.28 -1.93
CA ARG A 6 -13.38 4.56 -1.81
C ARG A 6 -14.24 4.65 -3.07
N ARG A 7 -14.26 5.80 -3.74
CA ARG A 7 -15.00 5.97 -5.01
C ARG A 7 -14.36 5.19 -6.15
N LEU A 8 -13.02 5.16 -6.22
CA LEU A 8 -12.28 4.35 -7.19
C LEU A 8 -12.57 2.86 -6.99
N LEU A 9 -12.52 2.38 -5.74
CA LEU A 9 -12.86 1.00 -5.43
C LEU A 9 -14.32 0.68 -5.74
N ALA A 10 -15.26 1.55 -5.34
CA ALA A 10 -16.68 1.33 -5.61
C ALA A 10 -16.95 1.22 -7.11
N ASN A 11 -16.30 2.03 -7.93
CA ASN A 11 -16.40 1.93 -9.39
C ASN A 11 -15.78 0.64 -9.92
N ALA A 12 -14.60 0.25 -9.45
CA ALA A 12 -13.93 -0.97 -9.87
C ALA A 12 -14.71 -2.24 -9.46
N LEU A 13 -15.45 -2.20 -8.36
CA LEU A 13 -16.28 -3.30 -7.86
C LEU A 13 -17.53 -3.57 -8.72
N LEU A 14 -17.94 -2.61 -9.57
CA LEU A 14 -19.06 -2.80 -10.49
C LEU A 14 -18.78 -3.92 -11.51
N ASP A 15 -17.51 -4.13 -11.84
CA ASP A 15 -17.11 -5.32 -12.57
C ASP A 15 -16.97 -6.50 -11.60
N ILE A 16 -17.80 -7.52 -11.80
CA ILE A 16 -17.84 -8.72 -10.97
C ILE A 16 -16.61 -9.61 -11.15
N SER A 17 -15.87 -9.45 -12.25
CA SER A 17 -14.67 -10.22 -12.55
C SER A 17 -13.45 -9.74 -11.76
N ASN A 18 -13.45 -8.49 -11.28
CA ASN A 18 -12.36 -7.93 -10.47
C ASN A 18 -12.28 -8.59 -9.09
N GLN A 19 -11.20 -9.33 -8.83
CA GLN A 19 -10.96 -10.03 -7.57
C GLN A 19 -9.93 -9.36 -6.64
N ARG A 20 -9.02 -8.56 -7.20
CA ARG A 20 -7.88 -7.94 -6.48
C ARG A 20 -7.78 -6.47 -6.90
N PHE A 21 -7.56 -5.59 -5.94
CA PHE A 21 -7.59 -4.14 -6.15
C PHE A 21 -6.31 -3.49 -5.65
N VAL A 22 -5.52 -2.92 -6.56
CA VAL A 22 -4.23 -2.28 -6.25
C VAL A 22 -4.35 -0.77 -6.42
N LEU A 23 -3.97 0.01 -5.40
CA LEU A 23 -3.89 1.47 -5.53
C LEU A 23 -2.53 1.90 -6.06
N LEU A 24 -2.51 2.54 -7.24
CA LEU A 24 -1.29 3.05 -7.89
C LEU A 24 -1.39 4.55 -8.21
N SER A 25 -0.24 5.15 -8.53
CA SER A 25 -0.14 6.54 -9.01
C SER A 25 0.74 6.60 -10.25
N GLU A 26 0.74 7.73 -10.96
CA GLU A 26 1.62 7.98 -12.13
C GLU A 26 3.13 7.87 -11.83
N ALA A 27 3.52 7.84 -10.55
CA ALA A 27 4.90 7.71 -10.12
C ALA A 27 5.26 6.29 -9.63
N CYS A 28 4.36 5.32 -9.82
CA CYS A 28 4.58 3.92 -9.53
C CYS A 28 5.04 3.17 -10.79
N ILE A 29 5.89 2.16 -10.61
CA ILE A 29 6.29 1.22 -11.66
C ILE A 29 6.05 -0.21 -11.19
N PRO A 30 5.77 -1.17 -12.11
CA PRO A 30 5.86 -2.58 -11.79
C PRO A 30 7.33 -2.99 -11.62
N LEU A 31 7.58 -3.91 -10.69
CA LEU A 31 8.91 -4.52 -10.50
C LEU A 31 9.03 -5.86 -11.22
N PHE A 32 7.92 -6.48 -11.59
CA PHE A 32 7.84 -7.81 -12.22
C PHE A 32 6.85 -7.79 -13.39
N ASN A 33 6.90 -8.83 -14.23
CA ASN A 33 6.02 -8.91 -15.40
C ASN A 33 4.57 -9.20 -15.00
N PHE A 34 3.66 -8.93 -15.92
CA PHE A 34 2.22 -9.06 -15.65
C PHE A 34 1.87 -10.46 -15.15
N LYS A 35 2.43 -11.52 -15.76
CA LYS A 35 2.18 -12.91 -15.34
C LYS A 35 2.59 -13.14 -13.88
N THR A 36 3.79 -12.72 -13.48
CA THR A 36 4.24 -12.84 -12.09
C THR A 36 3.36 -12.04 -11.14
N ILE A 37 3.02 -10.79 -11.46
CA ILE A 37 2.15 -9.94 -10.62
C ILE A 37 0.76 -10.56 -10.49
N TYR A 38 0.16 -10.94 -11.61
CA TYR A 38 -1.17 -11.54 -11.68
C TYR A 38 -1.25 -12.82 -10.83
N THR A 39 -0.35 -13.77 -11.07
CA THR A 39 -0.30 -15.02 -10.31
C THR A 39 -0.07 -14.75 -8.82
N TYR A 40 0.84 -13.84 -8.46
CA TYR A 40 1.07 -13.48 -7.06
C TYR A 40 -0.21 -12.98 -6.37
N LEU A 41 -0.97 -12.10 -7.03
CA LEU A 41 -2.17 -11.50 -6.45
C LEU A 41 -3.34 -12.49 -6.40
N ILE A 42 -3.61 -13.21 -7.49
CA ILE A 42 -4.73 -14.15 -7.57
C ILE A 42 -4.54 -15.34 -6.63
N ASP A 43 -3.32 -15.86 -6.49
CA ASP A 43 -3.04 -17.00 -5.61
C ASP A 43 -2.87 -16.57 -4.13
N SER A 44 -2.93 -15.27 -3.83
CA SER A 44 -2.72 -14.80 -2.46
C SER A 44 -3.95 -15.05 -1.58
N LYS A 45 -3.71 -15.59 -0.39
CA LYS A 45 -4.73 -15.79 0.65
C LYS A 45 -5.03 -14.53 1.46
N ASP A 46 -4.11 -13.56 1.44
CA ASP A 46 -4.17 -12.35 2.25
C ASP A 46 -4.34 -11.12 1.35
N SER A 47 -4.87 -10.04 1.91
CA SER A 47 -4.73 -8.67 1.42
C SER A 47 -3.43 -8.03 1.94
N PHE A 48 -2.94 -6.99 1.26
CA PHE A 48 -1.68 -6.33 1.59
C PHE A 48 -1.90 -4.85 1.98
N VAL A 49 -2.42 -4.65 3.19
CA VAL A 49 -2.51 -3.35 3.86
C VAL A 49 -1.42 -3.29 4.92
N GLU A 50 -0.50 -2.34 4.81
CA GLU A 50 0.49 -2.11 5.86
C GLU A 50 -0.21 -1.63 7.13
N SER A 51 0.05 -2.26 8.28
CA SER A 51 -0.59 -1.90 9.54
C SER A 51 0.29 -2.23 10.72
N TYR A 52 0.70 -1.19 11.44
CA TYR A 52 1.55 -1.30 12.63
C TYR A 52 1.22 -0.21 13.64
N ASP A 53 1.57 -0.47 14.90
CA ASP A 53 1.48 0.52 15.96
C ASP A 53 2.77 1.34 16.01
N GLN A 54 2.68 2.65 15.79
CA GLN A 54 3.83 3.54 15.82
C GLN A 54 3.71 4.57 16.94
N TRP A 55 4.72 4.62 17.79
CA TRP A 55 4.86 5.63 18.83
C TRP A 55 5.31 6.98 18.25
N GLY A 56 5.08 8.06 19.00
CA GLY A 56 5.54 9.40 18.65
C GLY A 56 4.60 10.22 17.75
N ALA A 57 5.07 11.39 17.34
CA ALA A 57 4.26 12.44 16.72
C ALA A 57 3.60 12.02 15.40
N VAL A 58 4.25 11.14 14.63
CA VAL A 58 3.76 10.71 13.31
C VAL A 58 2.89 9.45 13.33
N GLY A 59 2.70 8.83 14.50
CA GLY A 59 1.87 7.65 14.70
C GLY A 59 0.74 7.93 15.70
N ARG A 60 0.86 7.41 16.92
CA ARG A 60 -0.07 7.63 18.04
C ARG A 60 -0.32 9.11 18.36
N GLY A 61 0.65 9.99 18.12
CA GLY A 61 0.50 11.44 18.32
C GLY A 61 -0.58 12.09 17.42
N ARG A 62 -1.00 11.44 16.34
CA ARG A 62 -2.07 11.91 15.43
C ARG A 62 -3.48 11.50 15.85
N TYR A 63 -3.59 10.65 16.86
CA TYR A 63 -4.86 10.13 17.34
C TYR A 63 -5.69 11.21 18.07
N ASN A 64 -7.00 11.23 17.81
CA ASN A 64 -7.93 12.11 18.51
C ASN A 64 -8.73 11.32 19.56
N LYS A 65 -8.66 11.72 20.84
CA LYS A 65 -9.38 11.06 21.94
C LYS A 65 -10.90 11.00 21.77
N ARG A 66 -11.49 11.91 20.96
CA ARG A 66 -12.92 11.90 20.61
C ARG A 66 -13.33 10.75 19.69
N MET A 67 -12.38 9.96 19.21
CA MET A 67 -12.66 8.72 18.49
C MET A 67 -13.08 7.58 19.42
N LYS A 68 -12.87 7.72 20.74
CA LYS A 68 -13.45 6.81 21.74
C LYS A 68 -14.98 6.92 21.78
N PRO A 69 -15.69 5.83 22.09
CA PRO A 69 -15.17 4.49 22.38
C PRO A 69 -14.91 3.65 21.12
N LEU A 70 -15.21 4.16 19.92
CA LEU A 70 -15.20 3.36 18.69
C LEU A 70 -13.81 2.91 18.24
N VAL A 71 -12.79 3.76 18.42
CA VAL A 71 -11.39 3.44 18.17
C VAL A 71 -10.59 3.94 19.36
N THR A 72 -9.93 3.05 20.08
CA THR A 72 -9.02 3.43 21.17
C THR A 72 -7.61 3.71 20.63
N ILE A 73 -6.73 4.31 21.45
CA ILE A 73 -5.35 4.59 21.04
C ILE A 73 -4.56 3.29 20.83
N GLU A 74 -4.89 2.22 21.56
CA GLU A 74 -4.27 0.91 21.45
C GLU A 74 -4.65 0.21 20.13
N GLN A 75 -5.82 0.55 19.58
CA GLN A 75 -6.31 0.08 18.29
C GLN A 75 -5.82 0.94 17.12
N TRP A 76 -5.33 2.15 17.38
CA TRP A 76 -4.82 3.06 16.36
C TRP A 76 -3.63 2.43 15.63
N ARG A 77 -3.68 2.41 14.30
CA ARG A 77 -2.60 1.90 13.45
C ARG A 77 -2.18 2.94 12.44
N LYS A 78 -0.96 2.79 11.96
CA LYS A 78 -0.39 3.49 10.83
C LYS A 78 -0.03 2.48 9.74
N GLY A 79 -0.04 2.94 8.49
CA GLY A 79 0.54 2.24 7.37
C GLY A 79 0.67 3.14 6.15
N ALA A 80 1.24 2.58 5.07
CA ALA A 80 1.22 3.19 3.76
C ALA A 80 -0.21 3.37 3.24
N GLN A 81 -0.43 4.49 2.55
CA GLN A 81 -1.64 4.72 1.75
C GLN A 81 -1.77 3.69 0.60
N TRP A 82 -0.65 3.22 0.04
CA TRP A 82 -0.64 2.26 -1.07
C TRP A 82 -0.96 0.87 -0.55
N PHE A 83 -2.16 0.40 -0.85
CA PHE A 83 -2.65 -0.92 -0.48
C PHE A 83 -2.92 -1.80 -1.69
N GLU A 84 -3.00 -3.09 -1.41
CA GLU A 84 -3.73 -4.05 -2.22
C GLU A 84 -4.76 -4.76 -1.34
N VAL A 85 -5.97 -4.96 -1.84
CA VAL A 85 -7.05 -5.66 -1.12
C VAL A 85 -7.79 -6.63 -2.04
N ASP A 86 -8.24 -7.74 -1.49
CA ASP A 86 -9.18 -8.64 -2.16
C ASP A 86 -10.58 -8.01 -2.31
N ARG A 87 -11.44 -8.67 -3.09
CA ARG A 87 -12.80 -8.20 -3.35
C ARG A 87 -13.65 -8.09 -2.09
N ASP A 88 -13.58 -9.07 -1.19
CA ASP A 88 -14.35 -9.06 0.04
C ASP A 88 -14.00 -7.83 0.90
N LEU A 89 -12.70 -7.60 1.11
CA LEU A 89 -12.22 -6.47 1.90
C LEU A 89 -12.47 -5.13 1.20
N ALA A 90 -12.43 -5.10 -0.13
CA ALA A 90 -12.83 -3.91 -0.90
C ALA A 90 -14.31 -3.56 -0.66
N ILE A 91 -15.21 -4.56 -0.62
CA ILE A 91 -16.64 -4.37 -0.31
C ILE A 91 -16.82 -3.83 1.12
N GLU A 92 -16.15 -4.40 2.10
CA GLU A 92 -16.16 -3.92 3.49
C GLU A 92 -15.67 -2.47 3.59
N PHE A 93 -14.58 -2.16 2.88
CA PHE A 93 -14.03 -0.82 2.86
C PHE A 93 -14.98 0.21 2.24
N VAL A 94 -15.62 -0.08 1.10
CA VAL A 94 -16.57 0.89 0.48
C VAL A 94 -17.90 0.98 1.22
N SER A 95 -18.31 -0.09 1.93
CA SER A 95 -19.59 -0.14 2.66
C SER A 95 -19.49 0.38 4.10
N ASP A 96 -18.29 0.57 4.65
CA ASP A 96 -18.12 1.03 6.03
C ASP A 96 -18.82 2.38 6.29
N ARG A 97 -19.89 2.33 7.11
CA ARG A 97 -20.68 3.48 7.56
C ARG A 97 -20.33 3.93 8.98
N LYS A 98 -19.38 3.28 9.65
CA LYS A 98 -19.07 3.51 11.07
C LYS A 98 -17.71 4.16 11.26
N PHE A 99 -16.64 3.55 10.76
CA PHE A 99 -15.29 4.05 11.00
C PHE A 99 -14.93 5.16 10.01
N PHE A 100 -15.30 5.04 8.75
CA PHE A 100 -15.03 6.11 7.78
C PHE A 100 -15.62 7.47 8.18
N PRO A 101 -16.90 7.60 8.58
CA PRO A 101 -17.42 8.87 9.08
C PRO A 101 -16.70 9.36 10.35
N LEU A 102 -16.28 8.44 11.24
CA LEU A 102 -15.51 8.79 12.43
C LEU A 102 -14.16 9.42 12.08
N PHE A 103 -13.40 8.80 11.18
CA PHE A 103 -12.12 9.33 10.67
C PHE A 103 -12.35 10.64 9.92
N LYS A 104 -13.35 10.71 9.03
CA LYS A 104 -13.73 11.94 8.31
C LYS A 104 -14.06 13.09 9.27
N LYS A 105 -14.64 12.81 10.44
CA LYS A 105 -14.98 13.81 11.45
C LYS A 105 -13.79 14.23 12.30
N TYR A 106 -12.99 13.29 12.81
CA TYR A 106 -12.00 13.57 13.86
C TYR A 106 -10.53 13.49 13.44
N CYS A 107 -10.19 12.81 12.34
CA CYS A 107 -8.84 12.84 11.78
C CYS A 107 -8.70 14.05 10.83
N LYS A 108 -8.54 15.23 11.45
CA LYS A 108 -8.24 16.50 10.78
C LYS A 108 -6.75 16.82 10.89
N PRO A 109 -6.17 17.64 10.01
CA PRO A 109 -4.77 18.05 10.12
C PRO A 109 -4.40 18.43 11.55
N ALA A 110 -3.29 17.94 12.10
CA ALA A 110 -2.20 17.20 11.46
C ALA A 110 -2.40 15.67 11.32
N CYS A 111 -3.61 15.12 11.36
CA CYS A 111 -3.88 13.70 11.08
C CYS A 111 -4.06 13.43 9.57
N TYR A 112 -3.48 12.32 9.07
CA TYR A 112 -3.62 11.86 7.68
C TYR A 112 -4.47 10.58 7.64
N SER A 113 -5.74 10.71 7.24
CA SER A 113 -6.69 9.58 7.28
C SER A 113 -6.28 8.45 6.34
N ASP A 114 -5.66 8.77 5.22
CA ASP A 114 -5.13 7.86 4.20
C ASP A 114 -3.98 6.97 4.73
N GLU A 115 -3.29 7.38 5.78
CA GLU A 115 -2.23 6.58 6.43
C GLU A 115 -2.69 5.86 7.71
N HIS A 116 -3.94 6.10 8.16
CA HIS A 116 -4.41 5.62 9.47
C HIS A 116 -5.75 4.90 9.45
N TYR A 117 -6.68 5.29 8.58
CA TYR A 117 -8.03 4.74 8.56
C TYR A 117 -8.05 3.28 8.14
N LEU A 118 -7.60 2.96 6.92
CA LEU A 118 -7.62 1.59 6.43
C LEU A 118 -6.72 0.66 7.28
N PRO A 119 -5.49 1.04 7.67
CA PRO A 119 -4.67 0.24 8.58
C PRO A 119 -5.35 -0.08 9.91
N THR A 120 -6.02 0.92 10.52
CA THR A 120 -6.75 0.75 11.79
C THR A 120 -7.97 -0.15 11.59
N TYR A 121 -8.76 0.12 10.56
CA TYR A 121 -9.99 -0.61 10.28
C TYR A 121 -9.71 -2.09 10.03
N VAL A 122 -8.74 -2.41 9.18
CA VAL A 122 -8.35 -3.79 8.86
C VAL A 122 -7.79 -4.51 10.07
N ALA A 123 -6.91 -3.89 10.86
CA ALA A 123 -6.38 -4.51 12.07
C ALA A 123 -7.46 -4.81 13.11
N MET A 124 -8.50 -3.98 13.20
CA MET A 124 -9.60 -4.16 14.14
C MET A 124 -10.63 -5.20 13.69
N LYS A 125 -10.87 -5.32 12.37
CA LYS A 125 -12.01 -6.08 11.83
C LYS A 125 -11.62 -7.32 11.04
N PHE A 126 -10.47 -7.31 10.40
CA PHE A 126 -10.02 -8.37 9.50
C PHE A 126 -8.54 -8.74 9.70
N PRO A 127 -8.03 -8.88 10.95
CA PRO A 127 -6.61 -9.17 11.18
C PRO A 127 -6.17 -10.51 10.56
N TRP A 128 -7.08 -11.47 10.35
CA TRP A 128 -6.80 -12.76 9.73
C TRP A 128 -6.81 -12.75 8.19
N LYS A 129 -7.23 -11.65 7.55
CA LYS A 129 -7.23 -11.48 6.08
C LYS A 129 -6.11 -10.56 5.59
N ASN A 130 -5.20 -10.12 6.46
CA ASN A 130 -4.23 -9.09 6.14
C ASN A 130 -2.80 -9.50 6.49
N SER A 131 -1.87 -9.23 5.57
CA SER A 131 -0.45 -9.54 5.75
C SER A 131 0.32 -8.50 6.58
N ASN A 132 -0.33 -7.40 6.98
CA ASN A 132 0.26 -6.25 7.69
C ASN A 132 1.45 -5.59 6.99
N ARG A 133 1.55 -5.74 5.66
CA ARG A 133 2.60 -5.15 4.82
C ARG A 133 2.01 -4.67 3.49
N THR A 134 2.65 -3.69 2.86
CA THR A 134 2.31 -3.23 1.50
C THR A 134 3.11 -3.99 0.44
N LEU A 135 2.59 -4.03 -0.79
CA LEU A 135 3.31 -4.50 -2.00
C LEU A 135 4.05 -3.39 -2.74
N THR A 136 4.06 -2.16 -2.21
CA THR A 136 4.73 -1.01 -2.84
C THR A 136 6.02 -0.64 -2.10
N TRP A 137 7.16 -0.85 -2.75
CA TRP A 137 8.46 -0.45 -2.23
C TRP A 137 8.61 1.09 -2.26
N VAL A 138 9.18 1.63 -1.19
CA VAL A 138 9.45 3.05 -0.99
C VAL A 138 10.79 3.24 -0.30
N ASP A 139 11.55 4.23 -0.74
CA ASP A 139 12.78 4.65 -0.06
C ASP A 139 12.50 5.83 0.87
N TRP A 140 12.71 5.60 2.17
CA TRP A 140 12.62 6.61 3.23
C TRP A 140 13.98 6.98 3.83
N SER A 141 15.09 6.53 3.24
CA SER A 141 16.45 6.74 3.78
C SER A 141 16.81 8.22 3.98
N LYS A 142 16.27 9.12 3.16
CA LYS A 142 16.47 10.57 3.28
C LYS A 142 15.63 11.24 4.37
N GLY A 143 14.68 10.52 4.97
CA GLY A 143 13.72 11.07 5.94
C GLY A 143 12.77 12.11 5.35
N GLY A 144 12.07 12.82 6.24
CA GLY A 144 11.10 13.85 5.87
C GLY A 144 9.67 13.31 5.61
N PRO A 145 8.76 14.19 5.14
CA PRO A 145 7.34 13.86 4.98
C PRO A 145 7.02 13.08 3.70
N HIS A 146 7.99 12.91 2.80
CA HIS A 146 7.81 12.25 1.51
C HIS A 146 8.98 11.32 1.20
N PRO A 147 8.73 10.17 0.53
CA PRO A 147 9.81 9.25 0.15
C PRO A 147 10.70 9.87 -0.93
N THR A 148 11.91 9.31 -1.06
CA THR A 148 12.89 9.69 -2.09
C THR A 148 12.27 9.63 -3.49
N LYS A 149 12.58 10.66 -4.29
CA LYS A 149 12.24 10.71 -5.72
C LYS A 149 13.40 10.17 -6.55
N PHE A 150 13.11 9.27 -7.47
CA PHE A 150 14.07 8.75 -8.43
C PHE A 150 14.00 9.52 -9.75
N PHE A 151 15.12 10.13 -10.13
CA PHE A 151 15.29 10.82 -11.40
C PHE A 151 16.00 9.90 -12.40
N ARG A 152 16.20 10.37 -13.63
CA ARG A 152 16.88 9.62 -14.70
C ARG A 152 18.09 8.82 -14.20
N THR A 153 19.11 9.50 -13.70
CA THR A 153 20.39 8.87 -13.30
C THR A 153 20.27 7.98 -12.07
N SER A 154 19.21 8.14 -11.27
CA SER A 154 18.96 7.28 -10.11
C SER A 154 18.54 5.87 -10.51
N VAL A 155 17.95 5.68 -11.69
CA VAL A 155 17.52 4.34 -12.14
C VAL A 155 18.73 3.57 -12.65
N THR A 156 19.17 2.56 -11.90
CA THR A 156 20.24 1.62 -12.27
C THR A 156 19.73 0.18 -12.22
N VAL A 157 20.42 -0.74 -12.88
CA VAL A 157 20.12 -2.18 -12.81
C VAL A 157 20.20 -2.67 -11.36
N ASP A 158 21.23 -2.25 -10.63
CA ASP A 158 21.43 -2.62 -9.22
C ASP A 158 20.27 -2.14 -8.34
N LEU A 159 19.81 -0.90 -8.51
CA LEU A 159 18.66 -0.37 -7.77
C LEU A 159 17.39 -1.20 -8.05
N LEU A 160 17.15 -1.58 -9.31
CA LEU A 160 15.97 -2.37 -9.68
C LEU A 160 16.06 -3.81 -9.12
N ASN A 161 17.26 -4.41 -9.10
CA ASN A 161 17.50 -5.72 -8.47
C ASN A 161 17.31 -5.65 -6.96
N GLN A 162 17.82 -4.59 -6.32
CA GLN A 162 17.62 -4.30 -4.90
C GLN A 162 16.13 -4.29 -4.53
N MET A 163 15.31 -3.55 -5.28
CA MET A 163 13.87 -3.47 -5.06
C MET A 163 13.15 -4.82 -5.19
N ARG A 164 13.71 -5.76 -5.96
CA ARG A 164 13.10 -7.07 -6.28
C ARG A 164 13.43 -8.20 -5.30
N GLY A 165 14.50 -8.12 -4.52
CA GLY A 165 15.00 -9.32 -3.83
C GLY A 165 15.87 -9.14 -2.59
N GLU A 166 16.09 -7.91 -2.09
CA GLU A 166 16.99 -7.73 -0.93
C GLU A 166 16.44 -8.22 0.41
N LYS A 167 15.14 -8.49 0.53
CA LYS A 167 14.50 -8.89 1.78
C LYS A 167 13.62 -10.11 1.60
N GLN A 168 13.62 -10.98 2.60
CA GLN A 168 12.63 -12.04 2.74
C GLN A 168 11.39 -11.53 3.47
N CYS A 169 10.23 -12.05 3.07
CA CYS A 169 8.95 -11.83 3.72
C CYS A 169 8.10 -13.09 3.61
N ILE A 170 6.94 -13.09 4.28
CA ILE A 170 6.00 -14.20 4.24
C ILE A 170 4.95 -13.94 3.15
N TYR A 171 4.69 -14.99 2.37
CA TYR A 171 3.61 -15.07 1.39
C TYR A 171 2.94 -16.44 1.52
N ASN A 172 1.62 -16.45 1.75
CA ASN A 172 0.84 -17.67 1.95
C ASN A 172 1.44 -18.63 3.00
N GLY A 173 2.00 -18.08 4.08
CA GLY A 173 2.64 -18.82 5.17
C GLY A 173 4.05 -19.35 4.87
N LYS A 174 4.65 -19.02 3.72
CA LYS A 174 6.00 -19.45 3.33
C LYS A 174 6.93 -18.26 3.09
N PRO A 175 8.23 -18.39 3.39
CA PRO A 175 9.22 -17.38 3.01
C PRO A 175 9.31 -17.19 1.50
N THR A 176 9.45 -15.95 1.05
CA THR A 176 9.70 -15.56 -0.35
C THR A 176 10.60 -14.34 -0.42
N ASN A 177 11.29 -14.16 -1.55
CA ASN A 177 12.07 -12.96 -1.86
C ASN A 177 11.23 -11.90 -2.61
N ILE A 178 10.01 -12.23 -3.05
CA ILE A 178 9.11 -11.31 -3.75
C ILE A 178 8.24 -10.57 -2.73
N CYS A 179 8.80 -9.52 -2.16
CA CYS A 179 8.10 -8.71 -1.16
C CYS A 179 7.35 -7.53 -1.76
N TYR A 180 7.84 -6.95 -2.83
CA TYR A 180 7.17 -5.81 -3.45
C TYR A 180 6.89 -6.12 -4.91
N LEU A 181 5.69 -5.80 -5.37
CA LEU A 181 5.32 -5.93 -6.78
C LEU A 181 5.48 -4.60 -7.52
N PHE A 182 5.46 -3.49 -6.78
CA PHE A 182 5.54 -2.13 -7.30
C PHE A 182 6.59 -1.32 -6.54
N ALA A 183 7.08 -0.25 -7.15
CA ALA A 183 7.97 0.70 -6.50
C ALA A 183 7.60 2.15 -6.83
N ARG A 184 7.95 3.06 -5.92
CA ARG A 184 7.77 4.53 -6.08
C ARG A 184 8.86 5.28 -5.29
N LYS A 185 9.19 6.55 -5.57
CA LYS A 185 8.49 7.53 -6.43
C LYS A 185 9.34 7.93 -7.63
N PHE A 186 8.97 7.47 -8.82
CA PHE A 186 9.69 7.76 -10.06
C PHE A 186 9.19 9.05 -10.69
N THR A 187 10.10 9.83 -11.26
CA THR A 187 9.77 11.08 -11.99
C THR A 187 9.69 10.82 -13.48
N ARG A 188 9.07 11.71 -14.25
CA ARG A 188 8.96 11.56 -15.72
C ARG A 188 10.32 11.37 -16.41
N SER A 189 11.39 11.97 -15.87
CA SER A 189 12.74 11.85 -16.45
C SER A 189 13.33 10.44 -16.31
N SER A 190 12.78 9.56 -15.47
CA SER A 190 13.26 8.19 -15.32
C SER A 190 12.79 7.23 -16.42
N LEU A 191 11.80 7.62 -17.22
CA LEU A 191 11.16 6.74 -18.21
C LEU A 191 12.15 6.10 -19.19
N ASP A 192 13.05 6.90 -19.77
CA ASP A 192 14.07 6.43 -20.73
C ASP A 192 14.90 5.26 -20.17
N ARG A 193 15.38 5.39 -18.92
CA ARG A 193 16.20 4.34 -18.29
C ARG A 193 15.37 3.17 -17.80
N LEU A 194 14.12 3.39 -17.38
CA LEU A 194 13.20 2.31 -17.04
C LEU A 194 12.94 1.42 -18.26
N LEU A 195 12.62 2.01 -19.41
CA LEU A 195 12.38 1.27 -20.66
C LEU A 195 13.65 0.56 -21.15
N ARG A 196 14.82 1.20 -21.01
CA ARG A 196 16.10 0.58 -21.37
C ARG A 196 16.43 -0.66 -20.54
N PHE A 197 16.13 -0.66 -19.25
CA PHE A 197 16.51 -1.77 -18.35
C PHE A 197 15.40 -2.79 -18.12
N ALA A 198 14.16 -2.50 -18.49
CA ALA A 198 13.02 -3.40 -18.31
C ALA A 198 13.22 -4.79 -18.95
N PRO A 199 13.76 -4.94 -20.17
CA PRO A 199 14.01 -6.27 -20.76
C PRO A 199 15.05 -7.07 -19.97
N THR A 200 16.08 -6.40 -19.44
CA THR A 200 17.19 -7.05 -18.71
C THR A 200 16.79 -7.49 -17.31
N VAL A 201 16.00 -6.69 -16.60
CA VAL A 201 15.74 -6.89 -15.16
C VAL A 201 14.33 -7.37 -14.88
N MET A 202 13.35 -6.81 -15.60
CA MET A 202 11.92 -7.06 -15.34
C MET A 202 11.36 -8.19 -16.21
N ASN A 203 12.15 -8.70 -17.17
CA ASN A 203 11.76 -9.68 -18.17
C ASN A 203 10.52 -9.21 -18.94
N PHE A 204 10.51 -7.93 -19.34
CA PHE A 204 9.53 -7.37 -20.26
C PHE A 204 10.14 -7.46 -21.67
N GLY A 205 9.80 -8.50 -22.41
CA GLY A 205 10.36 -8.75 -23.74
C GLY A 205 9.94 -10.11 -24.26
#